data_AF-A0A939YZI6-F1
#
_entry.id   AF-A0A939YZI6-F1
#
_cell.length_a   1.000
_cell.length_b   1.000
_cell.length_c   1.000
_cell.angle_alpha   90.00
_cell.angle_beta   90.00
_cell.angle_gamma   90.00
#
_symmetry.space_group_name_H-M   'P 1'
#
loop_
_entity.id
_entity.type
_entity.pdbx_description
1 polymer ?
#
loop_
_entity_poly.entity_id
_entity_poly.type
_entity_poly.pdbx_seq_one_letter_code
_entity_poly.pdbx_strand_id
1 'polypeptide(L)'
;MYNNVGKIIKMVAKVICWIGIIITTIYGAALIVAEINTTLGCIWIIVGSFASWLGSLLMYAFGQIVDNIDICVKTLTLLGTIESPFDNSQINQWTCSKCGGKNDSEASFCIFCGEHK
;
A
#
# COMPACT_ATOMS: atom_id res chain seq x y z
N MET A 1 6.34 -10.04 -1.05
CA MET A 1 7.41 -9.21 -0.43
C MET A 1 6.92 -8.52 0.85
N TYR A 2 5.71 -7.95 0.89
CA TYR A 2 5.06 -7.54 2.14
C TYR A 2 3.84 -8.42 2.43
N ASN A 3 3.78 -9.02 3.61
CA ASN A 3 2.63 -9.77 4.09
C ASN A 3 1.74 -8.84 4.91
N ASN A 4 0.41 -8.92 4.74
CA ASN A 4 -0.57 -8.13 5.51
C ASN A 4 -0.44 -6.61 5.33
N VAL A 5 -0.57 -6.14 4.08
CA VAL A 5 -0.42 -4.72 3.70
C VAL A 5 -1.34 -3.80 4.50
N GLY A 6 -2.61 -4.17 4.73
CA GLY A 6 -3.53 -3.32 5.50
C GLY A 6 -3.11 -3.17 6.96
N LYS A 7 -2.54 -4.21 7.58
CA LYS A 7 -1.94 -4.10 8.93
C LYS A 7 -0.77 -3.11 8.97
N ILE A 8 0.09 -3.10 7.94
CA ILE A 8 1.21 -2.16 7.84
C ILE A 8 0.67 -0.72 7.70
N ILE A 9 -0.31 -0.49 6.81
CA ILE A 9 -0.91 0.84 6.60
C ILE A 9 -1.54 1.36 7.91
N LYS A 10 -2.27 0.52 8.64
CA LYS A 10 -2.86 0.86 9.94
C LYS A 10 -1.81 1.25 10.98
N MET A 11 -0.67 0.54 11.01
CA MET A 11 0.44 0.85 11.92
C MET A 11 1.09 2.19 11.54
N VAL A 12 1.40 2.36 10.25
CA VAL A 12 2.02 3.58 9.72
C VAL A 12 1.13 4.79 9.96
N ALA A 13 -0.20 4.69 9.80
CA ALA A 13 -1.14 5.77 10.09
C ALA A 13 -1.02 6.29 11.53
N LYS A 14 -0.88 5.39 12.51
CA LYS A 14 -0.67 5.77 13.92
C LYS A 14 0.68 6.44 14.14
N VAL A 15 1.75 5.90 13.55
CA VAL A 15 3.10 6.44 13.69
C VAL A 15 3.21 7.84 13.07
N ILE A 16 2.69 8.03 11.86
CA ILE A 16 2.67 9.33 11.17
C ILE A 16 1.86 10.35 11.97
N CYS A 17 0.73 9.95 12.59
CA CYS A 17 -0.05 10.83 13.45
C CYS A 17 0.78 11.40 14.61
N TRP A 18 1.44 10.51 15.36
CA TRP A 18 2.29 10.90 16.48
C TRP A 18 3.45 11.80 16.05
N ILE A 19 4.14 11.44 14.96
CA ILE A 19 5.23 12.25 14.40
C ILE A 19 4.71 13.62 13.96
N GLY A 20 3.55 13.66 13.30
CA GLY A 20 2.90 14.89 12.85
C GLY A 20 2.60 15.84 14.01
N ILE A 21 1.98 15.34 15.08
CA ILE A 21 1.67 16.12 16.28
C ILE A 21 2.94 16.68 16.92
N ILE A 22 4.01 15.88 17.02
CA ILE A 22 5.28 16.32 17.60
C ILE A 22 5.89 17.44 16.76
N ILE A 23 5.97 17.26 15.43
CA ILE A 23 6.53 18.27 14.52
C ILE A 23 5.73 19.56 14.57
N THR A 24 4.40 19.50 14.53
CA THR A 24 3.55 20.69 14.55
C THR A 24 3.64 21.43 15.88
N THR A 25 3.80 20.69 16.98
CA THR A 25 3.99 21.27 18.32
C THR A 25 5.33 21.98 18.44
N ILE A 26 6.43 21.35 17.99
CA ILE A 26 7.77 21.96 18.03
C ILE A 26 7.81 23.23 17.17
N TYR A 27 7.27 23.16 15.95
CA TYR A 27 7.25 24.32 15.06
C TYR A 27 6.40 25.47 15.61
N GLY A 28 5.21 25.16 16.16
CA GLY A 28 4.36 26.16 16.80
C GLY A 28 5.02 26.78 18.04
N ALA A 29 5.71 25.98 18.86
CA ALA A 29 6.45 26.48 20.02
C ALA A 29 7.63 27.37 19.62
N ALA A 30 8.36 27.02 18.56
CA ALA A 30 9.46 27.84 18.03
C ALA A 30 8.97 29.23 17.58
N LEU A 31 7.79 29.31 16.95
CA LEU A 31 7.18 30.59 16.57
C LEU A 31 6.81 31.47 17.77
N ILE A 32 6.45 30.87 18.90
CA ILE A 32 6.13 31.58 20.15
C ILE A 32 7.41 32.09 20.81
N VAL A 33 8.43 31.24 20.95
CA VAL A 33 9.71 31.61 21.61
C VAL A 33 10.49 32.65 20.81
N ALA A 34 10.41 32.61 19.49
CA ALA A 34 11.07 33.59 18.63
C ALA A 34 10.32 34.94 18.55
N GLU A 35 9.21 35.10 19.29
CA GLU A 35 8.37 36.31 19.31
C GLU A 35 7.89 36.79 17.93
N ILE A 36 7.87 35.90 16.93
CA ILE A 36 7.48 36.25 15.54
C ILE A 36 5.99 36.54 15.49
N ASN A 37 5.17 35.59 15.98
CA ASN A 37 3.72 35.74 16.05
C ASN A 37 3.10 34.68 16.97
N THR A 38 2.88 35.05 18.23
CA THR A 38 2.32 34.15 19.26
C THR A 38 0.96 33.58 18.87
N THR A 39 0.08 34.41 18.29
CA THR A 39 -1.25 33.98 17.85
C THR A 39 -1.17 32.93 16.75
N LEU A 40 -0.27 33.13 15.78
CA LEU A 40 -0.06 32.20 14.68
C LEU A 40 0.56 30.88 15.16
N GLY A 41 1.48 30.94 16.14
CA GLY A 41 2.02 29.76 16.81
C GLY A 41 0.94 28.91 17.47
N CYS A 42 0.05 29.52 18.26
CA CYS A 42 -1.07 28.82 18.91
C CYS A 42 -2.03 28.17 17.90
N ILE A 43 -2.40 28.90 16.84
CA ILE A 43 -3.26 28.37 15.77
C ILE A 43 -2.58 27.17 15.10
N TRP A 44 -1.28 27.26 14.83
CA TRP A 44 -0.53 26.19 14.16
C TRP A 44 -0.50 24.89 14.97
N ILE A 45 -0.33 24.98 16.30
CA ILE A 45 -0.35 23.80 17.18
C ILE A 45 -1.71 23.11 17.12
N ILE A 46 -2.80 23.88 17.19
CA ILE A 46 -4.17 23.34 17.20
C ILE A 46 -4.51 22.72 15.84
N VAL A 47 -4.34 23.49 14.76
CA VAL A 47 -4.68 23.07 13.40
C VAL A 47 -3.80 21.90 12.96
N GLY A 48 -2.49 21.95 13.25
CA GLY A 48 -1.56 20.89 12.90
C GLY A 48 -1.85 19.57 13.62
N SER A 49 -2.20 19.63 14.90
CA SER A 49 -2.59 18.44 15.67
C SER A 49 -3.91 17.86 15.17
N PHE A 50 -4.90 18.72 14.87
CA PHE A 50 -6.19 18.29 14.33
C PHE A 50 -6.06 17.67 12.92
N ALA A 51 -5.26 18.29 12.05
CA ALA A 51 -4.99 17.77 10.71
C ALA A 51 -4.25 16.42 10.76
N SER A 52 -3.28 16.27 11.66
CA SER A 52 -2.55 15.00 11.87
C SER A 52 -3.48 13.89 12.36
N TRP A 53 -4.36 14.21 13.31
CA TRP A 53 -5.39 13.28 13.77
C TRP A 53 -6.34 12.87 12.65
N LEU A 54 -6.90 13.85 11.90
CA LEU A 54 -7.83 13.58 10.82
C LEU A 54 -7.19 12.77 9.68
N GLY A 55 -5.96 13.11 9.30
CA GLY A 55 -5.19 12.37 8.29
C GLY A 55 -4.93 10.93 8.71
N SER A 56 -4.65 10.70 9.99
CA SER A 56 -4.47 9.34 10.53
C SER A 56 -5.72 8.49 10.45
N LEU A 57 -6.91 9.09 10.63
CA LEU A 57 -8.19 8.39 10.49
C LEU A 57 -8.41 7.94 9.05
N LEU A 58 -8.16 8.82 8.08
CA LEU A 58 -8.31 8.51 6.67
C LEU A 58 -7.40 7.35 6.26
N MET A 59 -6.11 7.42 6.62
CA MET A 59 -5.14 6.37 6.27
C MET A 59 -5.42 5.05 6.99
N TYR A 60 -5.89 5.12 8.25
CA TYR A 60 -6.32 3.93 8.98
C TYR A 60 -7.57 3.28 8.35
N ALA A 61 -8.53 4.09 7.88
CA ALA A 61 -9.72 3.60 7.15
C ALA A 61 -9.32 2.93 5.83
N PHE A 62 -8.40 3.52 5.06
CA PHE A 62 -7.83 2.86 3.88
C PHE A 62 -7.21 1.51 4.21
N GLY A 63 -6.44 1.41 5.29
CA GLY A 63 -5.88 0.14 5.75
C GLY A 63 -6.95 -0.89 6.10
N GLN A 64 -8.10 -0.49 6.67
CA GLN A 64 -9.23 -1.39 6.93
C GLN A 64 -9.89 -1.89 5.65
N ILE A 65 -10.07 -1.02 4.65
CA ILE A 65 -10.67 -1.39 3.37
C ILE A 65 -9.80 -2.43 2.66
N VAL A 66 -8.48 -2.24 2.63
CA VAL A 66 -7.55 -3.19 2.01
C VAL A 66 -7.63 -4.57 2.67
N ASP A 67 -7.63 -4.64 4.02
CA ASP A 67 -7.76 -5.91 4.73
C ASP A 67 -9.11 -6.60 4.43
N ASN A 68 -10.21 -5.84 4.36
CA ASN A 68 -11.54 -6.39 4.07
C ASN A 68 -11.66 -6.90 2.63
N ILE A 69 -11.04 -6.21 1.66
CA ILE A 69 -11.01 -6.64 0.26
C ILE A 69 -10.23 -7.94 0.11
N ASP A 70 -9.08 -8.08 0.77
CA ASP A 70 -8.28 -9.31 0.73
C ASP A 70 -9.06 -10.53 1.27
N ILE A 71 -9.82 -10.36 2.36
CA ILE A 71 -10.71 -11.40 2.90
C ILE A 71 -11.83 -11.75 1.90
N CYS A 72 -12.42 -10.74 1.27
CA CYS A 72 -13.48 -10.93 0.28
C CYS A 72 -12.99 -11.72 -0.93
N VAL A 73 -11.83 -11.35 -1.48
CA VAL A 73 -11.20 -12.06 -2.62
C VAL A 73 -10.92 -13.51 -2.26
N LYS A 74 -10.34 -13.77 -1.08
CA LYS A 74 -10.11 -15.14 -0.60
C LYS A 74 -11.41 -15.94 -0.53
N THR A 75 -12.47 -15.34 0.01
CA THR A 75 -13.78 -16.00 0.12
C THR A 75 -14.36 -16.34 -1.26
N LEU A 76 -14.29 -15.41 -2.21
CA LEU A 76 -14.76 -15.62 -3.58
C LEU A 76 -13.95 -16.71 -4.31
N THR A 77 -12.63 -16.76 -4.12
CA THR A 77 -11.80 -17.83 -4.69
C THR A 77 -12.13 -19.20 -4.11
N LEU A 78 -12.47 -19.29 -2.81
CA LEU A 78 -12.91 -20.55 -2.19
C LEU A 78 -14.29 -21.00 -2.69
N LEU A 79 -15.15 -20.04 -3.08
CA LEU A 79 -16.45 -20.32 -3.68
C LEU A 79 -16.36 -20.68 -5.17
N GLY A 80 -15.17 -20.65 -5.77
CA GLY A 80 -14.96 -20.96 -7.20
C GLY A 80 -15.59 -19.94 -8.16
N THR A 81 -15.98 -18.75 -7.68
CA THR A 81 -16.67 -17.73 -8.47
C THR A 81 -15.71 -16.76 -9.18
N ILE A 82 -14.44 -16.75 -8.77
CA ILE A 82 -13.38 -15.96 -9.38
C ILE A 82 -12.25 -16.93 -9.73
N GLU A 83 -11.98 -17.14 -11.02
CA GLU A 83 -10.68 -17.70 -11.44
C GLU A 83 -9.59 -16.73 -10.96
N SER A 84 -8.58 -17.29 -10.30
CA SER A 84 -7.56 -16.65 -9.45
C SER A 84 -7.17 -15.19 -9.78
N PRO A 85 -6.81 -14.38 -8.76
CA PRO A 85 -6.20 -13.06 -9.00
C PRO A 85 -5.02 -13.21 -9.97
N PHE A 86 -5.03 -12.39 -11.00
CA PHE A 86 -4.09 -12.38 -12.12
C PHE A 86 -2.65 -12.62 -11.64
N ASP A 87 -2.16 -13.82 -11.91
CA ASP A 87 -0.75 -14.16 -11.69
C ASP A 87 0.06 -13.52 -12.81
N ASN A 88 0.74 -12.41 -12.48
CA ASN A 88 1.66 -11.72 -13.39
C ASN A 88 2.77 -12.63 -13.95
N SER A 89 2.98 -13.84 -13.38
CA SER A 89 3.91 -14.82 -13.94
C SER A 89 3.54 -15.28 -15.36
N GLN A 90 2.27 -15.19 -15.77
CA GLN A 90 1.81 -15.65 -17.09
C GLN A 90 1.88 -14.60 -18.21
N ILE A 91 2.16 -13.32 -17.91
CA ILE A 91 2.26 -12.28 -18.94
C ILE A 91 3.51 -12.47 -19.80
N ASN A 92 4.55 -13.05 -19.20
CA ASN A 92 5.85 -13.26 -19.81
C ASN A 92 6.06 -14.75 -20.14
N GLN A 93 5.05 -15.43 -20.67
CA GLN A 93 5.19 -16.81 -21.13
C GLN A 93 4.66 -16.96 -22.55
N TRP A 94 5.36 -17.76 -23.36
CA TRP A 94 4.88 -18.14 -24.70
C TRP A 94 4.54 -19.62 -24.73
N THR A 95 3.47 -19.95 -25.46
CA THR A 95 3.02 -21.33 -25.65
C THR A 95 3.63 -21.87 -26.93
N CYS A 96 4.31 -23.02 -26.85
CA CYS A 96 4.93 -23.64 -28.02
C CYS A 96 3.88 -24.13 -29.03
N SER A 97 4.01 -23.72 -30.30
CA SER A 97 3.09 -24.08 -31.38
C SER A 97 3.10 -25.58 -31.73
N LYS A 98 4.15 -26.31 -31.36
CA LYS A 98 4.33 -27.73 -31.69
C LYS A 98 3.80 -28.68 -30.62
N CYS A 99 4.07 -28.38 -29.34
CA CYS A 99 3.72 -29.29 -28.23
C CYS A 99 2.76 -28.68 -27.21
N GLY A 100 2.43 -27.39 -27.31
CA GLY A 100 1.57 -26.70 -26.35
C GLY A 100 2.22 -26.41 -24.99
N GLY A 101 3.51 -26.70 -24.81
CA GLY A 101 4.24 -26.41 -23.57
C GLY A 101 4.39 -24.90 -23.32
N LYS A 102 4.21 -24.47 -22.07
CA LYS A 102 4.45 -23.08 -21.65
C LYS A 102 5.93 -22.86 -21.33
N ASN A 103 6.53 -21.82 -21.89
CA ASN A 103 7.94 -21.46 -21.69
C ASN A 103 8.05 -20.00 -21.24
N ASP A 104 9.12 -19.67 -20.52
CA ASP A 104 9.44 -18.28 -20.16
C ASP A 104 9.68 -17.41 -21.41
N SER A 105 9.30 -16.13 -21.35
CA SER A 105 9.52 -15.13 -22.40
C SER A 105 10.98 -14.97 -22.80
N GLU A 106 11.94 -15.18 -21.88
CA GLU A 106 13.38 -15.13 -22.15
C GLU A 106 13.90 -16.40 -22.84
N ALA A 107 13.14 -17.51 -22.79
CA ALA A 107 13.53 -18.76 -23.43
C ALA A 107 13.36 -18.69 -24.95
N SER A 108 14.44 -18.91 -25.68
CA SER A 108 14.46 -18.89 -27.16
C SER A 108 13.98 -20.20 -27.79
N PHE A 109 13.88 -21.27 -26.99
CA PHE A 109 13.48 -22.61 -27.40
C PHE A 109 12.57 -23.24 -26.34
N CYS A 110 11.71 -24.16 -26.77
CA CYS A 110 10.80 -24.85 -25.88
C CYS A 110 11.54 -25.91 -25.05
N ILE A 111 11.37 -25.88 -23.73
CA ILE A 111 12.03 -26.83 -22.81
C ILE A 111 11.58 -28.28 -23.00
N PHE A 112 10.40 -28.50 -23.59
CA PHE A 112 9.81 -29.83 -23.75
C PHE A 112 10.12 -30.48 -25.10
N CYS A 113 10.25 -29.69 -26.17
CA CYS A 113 10.38 -30.21 -27.54
C CYS A 113 11.49 -29.57 -28.38
N GLY A 114 12.20 -28.57 -27.84
CA GLY A 114 13.31 -27.89 -28.53
C GLY A 114 12.90 -26.96 -29.67
N GLU A 115 11.60 -26.76 -29.92
CA GLU A 115 11.13 -25.86 -30.97
C GLU A 115 11.46 -24.40 -30.65
N HIS A 116 11.85 -23.61 -31.65
CA HIS A 116 12.06 -22.18 -31.44
C HIS A 116 10.73 -21.44 -31.22
N LYS A 117 10.84 -20.28 -30.56
CA LYS A 117 9.71 -19.37 -30.33
C LYS A 117 9.08 -18.87 -31.62
#